data_AF-A0A7Y3MK72-F1
#
_entry.id   AF-A0A7Y3MK72-F1
#
_cell.length_a   1.000
_cell.length_b   1.000
_cell.length_c   1.000
_cell.angle_alpha   90.00
_cell.angle_beta   90.00
_cell.angle_gamma   90.00
#
_symmetry.space_group_name_H-M   'P 1'
#
loop_
_entity.id
_entity.type
_entity.pdbx_description
1 polymer ?
#
loop_
_entity_poly.entity_id
_entity_poly.type
_entity_poly.pdbx_seq_one_letter_code
_entity_poly.pdbx_strand_id
1 'polypeptide(L)' 'VVEAGNRMSPAVIANYLYELAKTFNQFYQECPIVDEGNAEQSAFRMQLAEQCAKIIKSGMDLLGINVPDRM' A
#
# COMPACT_ATOMS: atom_id res chain seq x y z
N VAL A 1 10.36 2.30 -9.12
CA VAL A 1 11.65 2.98 -8.77
C VAL A 1 12.55 3.16 -9.98
N VAL A 2 12.97 2.09 -10.67
CA VAL A 2 13.85 2.18 -11.86
C VAL A 2 13.30 3.14 -12.92
N GLU A 3 12.01 3.03 -13.24
CA GLU A 3 11.35 3.93 -14.21
C GLU A 3 11.40 5.40 -13.77
N ALA A 4 11.16 5.68 -12.49
CA ALA A 4 11.22 7.03 -11.93
C ALA A 4 12.64 7.62 -12.03
N GLY A 5 13.67 6.80 -11.76
CA GLY A 5 15.08 7.18 -11.91
C GLY A 5 15.47 7.45 -13.36
N ASN A 6 15.10 6.56 -14.28
CA ASN A 6 15.37 6.71 -15.72
C ASN A 6 14.70 7.96 -16.32
N ARG A 7 13.51 8.31 -15.83
CA ARG A 7 12.75 9.50 -16.27
C ARG A 7 13.07 10.76 -15.47
N MET A 8 13.93 10.67 -14.45
CA MET A 8 14.18 11.76 -13.49
C MET A 8 12.88 12.39 -12.95
N SER A 9 11.87 11.57 -12.69
CA SER A 9 10.52 12.04 -12.35
C SER A 9 9.96 11.32 -11.12
N PRO A 10 9.91 11.98 -9.95
CA PRO A 10 9.31 11.42 -8.73
C PRO A 10 7.79 11.22 -8.86
N ALA A 11 7.13 11.90 -9.80
CA ALA A 11 5.69 11.76 -10.05
C ALA A 11 5.29 10.31 -10.40
N VAL A 12 6.21 9.53 -10.99
CA VAL A 12 5.97 8.10 -11.26
C VAL A 12 5.72 7.32 -9.96
N ILE A 13 6.48 7.61 -8.90
CA ILE A 13 6.28 6.99 -7.59
C ILE A 13 4.98 7.47 -6.95
N ALA A 14 4.71 8.78 -6.99
CA ALA A 14 3.49 9.34 -6.41
C ALA A 14 2.23 8.76 -7.06
N ASN A 15 2.19 8.65 -8.38
CA ASN A 15 1.07 8.04 -9.11
C ASN A 15 0.89 6.56 -8.77
N TYR A 16 1.98 5.81 -8.65
CA TYR A 16 1.92 4.42 -8.23
C TYR A 16 1.33 4.28 -6.81
N LEU A 17 1.78 5.11 -5.87
CA LEU A 17 1.26 5.10 -4.50
C LEU A 17 -0.22 5.46 -4.43
N TYR A 18 -0.65 6.43 -5.25
CA TYR A 18 -2.05 6.81 -5.36
C TYR A 18 -2.92 5.64 -5.85
N GLU A 19 -2.52 4.99 -6.94
CA GLU A 19 -3.26 3.83 -7.46
C GLU A 19 -3.24 2.65 -6.48
N LEU A 20 -2.10 2.37 -5.84
CA LEU A 20 -2.00 1.33 -4.81
C LEU A 20 -2.97 1.58 -3.65
N ALA A 21 -3.00 2.81 -3.12
CA ALA A 21 -3.90 3.18 -2.02
C ALA A 21 -5.37 3.05 -2.43
N LYS A 22 -5.71 3.48 -3.66
CA LYS A 22 -7.07 3.36 -4.22
C LYS A 22 -7.49 1.90 -4.38
N THR A 23 -6.65 1.06 -4.96
CA THR A 23 -6.93 -0.37 -5.11
C THR A 23 -7.03 -1.08 -3.75
N PHE A 24 -6.16 -0.74 -2.80
CA PHE A 24 -6.24 -1.29 -1.45
C PHE A 24 -7.53 -0.87 -0.73
N ASN A 25 -8.01 0.37 -0.92
CA ASN A 25 -9.27 0.82 -0.36
C ASN A 25 -10.46 0.00 -0.89
N GLN A 26 -10.49 -0.26 -2.20
CA GLN A 26 -11.50 -1.13 -2.80
C GLN A 26 -11.42 -2.57 -2.23
N PHE A 27 -10.21 -3.14 -2.15
CA PHE A 27 -9.99 -4.44 -1.54
C PHE A 27 -10.50 -4.50 -0.10
N TYR A 28 -10.24 -3.47 0.71
CA TYR A 28 -10.70 -3.40 2.09
C TYR A 28 -12.23 -3.40 2.22
N GLN A 29 -12.93 -2.79 1.25
CA GLN A 29 -14.40 -2.75 1.22
C GLN A 29 -15.01 -4.07 0.75
N GLU A 30 -14.41 -4.71 -0.26
CA GLU A 30 -14.96 -5.91 -0.89
C GLU A 30 -14.55 -7.20 -0.18
N CYS A 31 -13.40 -7.21 0.50
CA CYS A 31 -12.82 -8.38 1.14
C CYS A 31 -12.61 -8.15 2.65
N PRO A 32 -13.47 -8.68 3.53
CA PRO A 32 -13.28 -8.60 4.97
C PRO A 32 -11.90 -9.14 5.38
N ILE A 33 -11.09 -8.33 6.05
CA ILE A 33 -9.74 -8.76 6.48
C ILE A 33 -9.82 -9.78 7.62
N VAL A 34 -10.76 -9.57 8.54
CA VAL A 34 -11.01 -10.50 9.65
C VAL A 34 -12.33 -11.22 9.38
N ASP A 35 -12.24 -12.52 9.20
CA ASP A 35 -13.34 -13.45 8.98
C ASP A 35 -13.22 -14.60 9.99
N GLU A 36 -14.16 -14.65 10.93
CA GLU A 36 -14.20 -15.67 12.00
C GLU A 36 -14.40 -17.08 11.46
N GLY A 37 -14.97 -17.22 10.25
CA GLY A 37 -15.18 -18.51 9.59
C GLY A 37 -13.96 -19.03 8.83
N ASN A 38 -12.94 -18.20 8.61
CA ASN A 38 -11.75 -18.57 7.83
C ASN A 38 -10.47 -17.86 8.32
N ALA A 39 -9.83 -18.47 9.31
CA ALA A 39 -8.62 -17.94 9.92
C ALA A 39 -7.42 -17.88 8.95
N GLU A 40 -7.28 -18.84 8.03
CA GLU A 40 -6.18 -18.87 7.06
C GLU A 40 -6.30 -17.71 6.07
N GLN A 41 -7.51 -17.50 5.54
CA GLN A 41 -7.78 -16.38 4.65
C GLN A 41 -7.60 -15.04 5.37
N SER A 42 -8.04 -14.94 6.63
CA SER A 42 -7.84 -13.73 7.44
C SER A 42 -6.36 -13.41 7.65
N ALA A 43 -5.54 -14.42 7.99
CA ALA A 43 -4.10 -14.26 8.15
C ALA A 43 -3.43 -13.77 6.87
N PHE A 44 -3.80 -14.35 5.71
CA PHE A 44 -3.29 -13.93 4.41
C PHE A 44 -3.67 -12.47 4.10
N ARG A 45 -4.94 -12.10 4.28
CA ARG A 45 -5.42 -10.73 4.02
C ARG A 45 -4.77 -9.70 4.95
N MET A 46 -4.53 -10.07 6.21
CA MET A 46 -3.83 -9.23 7.18
C MET A 46 -2.37 -9.01 6.79
N GLN A 47 -1.66 -10.06 6.35
CA GLN A 47 -0.29 -9.91 5.83
C GLN A 47 -0.26 -9.06 4.57
N LEU A 48 -1.22 -9.23 3.65
CA LEU A 48 -1.32 -8.41 2.46
C LEU A 48 -1.48 -6.92 2.80
N ALA A 49 -2.36 -6.60 3.75
CA ALA A 49 -2.55 -5.24 4.23
C ALA A 49 -1.27 -4.65 4.85
N GLU A 50 -0.54 -5.45 5.63
CA GLU A 50 0.75 -5.04 6.20
C GLU A 50 1.79 -4.73 5.11
N GLN A 51 1.87 -5.56 4.06
CA GLN A 51 2.79 -5.33 2.94
C GLN A 51 2.42 -4.07 2.15
N CYS A 52 1.12 -3.84 1.89
CA CYS A 52 0.65 -2.60 1.26
C CYS A 52 1.06 -1.37 2.09
N ALA A 53 0.89 -1.41 3.41
CA ALA A 53 1.30 -0.33 4.29
C ALA A 53 2.82 -0.08 4.27
N LYS A 54 3.63 -1.14 4.27
CA LYS A 54 5.10 -1.05 4.16
C LYS A 54 5.55 -0.41 2.84
N ILE A 55 4.91 -0.77 1.72
CA ILE A 55 5.22 -0.20 0.41
C ILE A 55 4.83 1.28 0.36
N ILE A 56 3.65 1.63 0.89
CA ILE A 56 3.19 3.02 0.95
C ILE A 56 4.17 3.86 1.78
N LYS A 57 4.53 3.41 2.98
CA LYS A 57 5.51 4.10 3.84
C LYS A 57 6.84 4.29 3.12
N SER A 58 7.41 3.22 2.57
CA SER A 58 8.70 3.29 1.87
C SER A 58 8.66 4.21 0.65
N GLY A 59 7.54 4.23 -0.10
CA GLY A 59 7.37 5.12 -1.25
C GLY A 59 7.20 6.59 -0.84
N MET A 60 6.50 6.86 0.25
CA MET A 60 6.37 8.22 0.80
C MET A 60 7.72 8.71 1.34
N ASP A 61 8.50 7.84 2.00
CA ASP A 61 9.86 8.14 2.45
C ASP A 61 10.77 8.49 1.25
N LEU A 62 10.66 7.78 0.12
CA LEU A 62 11.38 8.10 -1.12
C LEU A 62 10.98 9.47 -1.70
N LEU A 63 9.77 9.95 -1.43
CA LEU A 63 9.29 11.28 -1.81
C LEU A 63 9.63 12.35 -0.76
N GLY A 64 10.27 11.98 0.35
CA GLY A 64 10.59 12.89 1.45
C GLY A 64 9.39 13.25 2.32
N ILE A 65 8.34 12.43 2.31
CA ILE A 65 7.10 12.66 3.05
C ILE A 65 7.04 11.69 4.23
N ASN A 66 7.01 12.22 5.45
CA ASN A 66 6.81 11.40 6.64
C ASN A 66 5.33 11.03 6.79
N VAL A 67 5.05 9.73 6.89
CA VAL A 67 3.71 9.19 7.14
C VAL A 67 3.52 8.98 8.64
N PRO A 68 2.40 9.44 9.24
CA PRO A 68 2.11 9.18 10.65
C PRO A 68 1.84 7.69 10.90
N ASP A 69 2.17 7.20 12.10
CA ASP A 69 1.94 5.79 12.47
C ASP A 69 0.45 5.41 12.56
N ARG A 70 -0.42 6.42 12.66
CA ARG A 70 -1.88 6.33 12.52
C ARG A 70 -2.38 7.55 11.77
N MET A 71 -3.22 7.34 10.76
CA MET A 71 -4.04 8.40 10.17
C MET A 71 -5.26 8.67 11.04
#